data_AF-A0A2G8RU95-F1
#
_entry.id   AF-A0A2G8RU95-F1
#
_cell.length_a   1.000
_cell.length_b   1.000
_cell.length_c   1.000
_cell.angle_alpha   90.00
_cell.angle_beta   90.00
_cell.angle_gamma   90.00
#
_symmetry.space_group_name_H-M   'P 1'
#
loop_
_entity.id
_entity.type
_entity.pdbx_description
1 polymer ?
#
loop_
_entity_poly.entity_id
_entity_poly.type
_entity_poly.pdbx_seq_one_letter_code
_entity_poly.pdbx_strand_id
1 'polypeptide(L)'
;MSNEDDGGYSDLAPSVRRKIDEAFDSAVLSSTPYSVFQPRTASNHLPPGGFLPDDPSPGRFVRDSPPPGGFLPETPQHLGTDRGEVPTDIPLSLIPVALQLLNLQPDDDDVLSVFHNAASGWNRHSTSEYPQDGLVSRRDWRAVCAALLDPGLARDDPDMDDASSPSDALTADVDEASDSGQDYRESDSNMDDDQNSDDDSDYHEGGFIQSKRPAGEATSKTVSKTSRGRGRKASTISSENGSEAETGLSGQQKKECRAAFALFFPDAPDETLDKARIRIKDVTRAAALIKEKLSAEEIVDMLEAFSSSPDKSVGLEDFERMMVATKMV
;
A
#
# COMPACT_ATOMS: atom_id res chain seq x y z
N MET A 1 -7.10 -22.09 30.37
CA MET A 1 -6.11 -21.52 29.45
C MET A 1 -6.85 -20.43 28.70
N SER A 2 -6.84 -19.23 29.27
CA SER A 2 -7.41 -18.06 28.61
C SER A 2 -6.53 -17.79 27.41
N ASN A 3 -7.10 -17.86 26.20
CA ASN A 3 -6.45 -17.31 25.04
C ASN A 3 -6.12 -15.86 25.40
N GLU A 4 -4.85 -15.54 25.61
CA GLU A 4 -4.40 -14.16 25.71
C GLU A 4 -4.83 -13.52 24.39
N ASP A 5 -5.97 -12.84 24.44
CA ASP A 5 -6.58 -12.18 23.30
C ASP A 5 -5.51 -11.28 22.69
N ASP A 6 -5.33 -11.36 21.37
CA ASP A 6 -4.58 -10.38 20.59
C ASP A 6 -5.28 -9.03 20.77
N GLY A 7 -4.95 -8.31 21.85
CA GLY A 7 -5.71 -7.16 22.33
C GLY A 7 -5.96 -6.15 21.22
N GLY A 8 -4.92 -5.82 20.45
CA GLY A 8 -5.02 -4.91 19.32
C GLY A 8 -5.97 -5.38 18.21
N TYR A 9 -6.07 -6.68 17.93
CA TYR A 9 -6.99 -7.17 16.89
C TYR A 9 -8.45 -7.08 17.34
N SER A 10 -8.73 -7.40 18.61
CA SER A 10 -10.09 -7.38 19.16
C SER A 10 -10.70 -5.97 19.25
N ASP A 11 -9.85 -4.96 19.37
CA ASP A 11 -10.23 -3.54 19.45
C ASP A 11 -10.65 -2.95 18.08
N LEU A 12 -10.28 -3.61 16.97
CA LEU A 12 -10.66 -3.17 15.63
C LEU A 12 -12.17 -3.27 15.39
N ALA A 13 -12.66 -2.38 14.51
CA ALA A 13 -14.02 -2.44 14.00
C ALA A 13 -14.32 -3.84 13.41
N PRO A 14 -15.49 -4.44 13.66
CA PRO A 14 -15.83 -5.79 13.17
C PRO A 14 -15.70 -5.96 11.65
N SER A 15 -15.93 -4.88 10.89
CA SER A 15 -15.74 -4.86 9.43
C SER A 15 -14.28 -5.07 9.02
N VAL A 16 -13.35 -4.43 9.73
CA VAL A 16 -11.90 -4.52 9.46
C VAL A 16 -11.40 -5.92 9.81
N ARG A 17 -11.78 -6.43 10.99
CA ARG A 17 -11.48 -7.82 11.40
C ARG A 17 -11.90 -8.84 10.36
N ARG A 18 -13.13 -8.73 9.87
CA ARG A 18 -13.65 -9.60 8.81
C ARG A 18 -12.84 -9.48 7.53
N LYS A 19 -12.43 -8.27 7.13
CA LYS A 19 -11.59 -8.04 5.94
C LYS A 19 -10.21 -8.71 6.08
N ILE A 20 -9.60 -8.62 7.27
CA ILE A 20 -8.31 -9.28 7.59
C ILE A 20 -8.43 -10.80 7.47
N ASP A 21 -9.49 -11.39 8.02
CA ASP A 21 -9.73 -12.82 7.93
C ASP A 21 -10.07 -13.26 6.49
N GLU A 22 -10.90 -12.50 5.79
CA GLU A 22 -11.29 -12.78 4.41
C GLU A 22 -10.09 -12.70 3.45
N ALA A 23 -9.18 -11.74 3.66
CA ALA A 23 -7.93 -11.64 2.90
C ALA A 23 -7.02 -12.85 3.12
N PHE A 24 -6.88 -13.30 4.36
CA PHE A 24 -6.14 -14.53 4.69
C PHE A 24 -6.75 -15.75 4.00
N ASP A 25 -8.06 -15.95 4.19
CA ASP A 25 -8.77 -17.11 3.64
C ASP A 25 -8.70 -17.13 2.11
N SER A 26 -8.91 -15.98 1.47
CA SER A 26 -8.85 -15.85 0.01
C SER A 26 -7.44 -16.12 -0.54
N ALA A 27 -6.40 -15.63 0.13
CA ALA A 27 -5.02 -15.88 -0.28
C ALA A 27 -4.68 -17.38 -0.18
N VAL A 28 -5.06 -18.05 0.93
CA VAL A 28 -4.82 -19.49 1.10
C VAL A 28 -5.60 -20.31 0.06
N LEU A 29 -6.87 -19.98 -0.18
CA LEU A 29 -7.71 -20.63 -1.19
C LEU A 29 -7.19 -20.42 -2.62
N SER A 30 -6.54 -19.29 -2.89
CA SER A 30 -5.95 -19.01 -4.21
C SER A 30 -4.72 -19.90 -4.50
N SER A 31 -4.03 -20.33 -3.44
CA SER A 31 -2.80 -21.13 -3.53
C SER A 31 -3.05 -22.61 -3.55
N THR A 32 -4.18 -23.09 -2.99
CA THR A 32 -4.63 -24.43 -3.33
C THR A 32 -4.84 -24.42 -4.83
N PRO A 33 -3.95 -25.03 -5.64
CA PRO A 33 -4.22 -25.14 -7.05
C PRO A 33 -5.55 -25.85 -7.03
N TYR A 34 -6.59 -25.22 -7.60
CA TYR A 34 -7.86 -25.88 -7.76
C TYR A 34 -7.47 -27.22 -8.33
N SER A 35 -7.52 -28.25 -7.48
CA SER A 35 -7.61 -29.61 -7.93
C SER A 35 -8.93 -29.49 -8.62
N VAL A 36 -8.82 -29.22 -9.92
CA VAL A 36 -9.91 -29.31 -10.84
C VAL A 36 -10.31 -30.73 -10.55
N PHE A 37 -11.30 -30.87 -9.66
CA PHE A 37 -12.33 -31.83 -9.80
C PHE A 37 -12.76 -31.57 -11.23
N GLN A 38 -12.02 -32.17 -12.17
CA GLN A 38 -12.57 -32.65 -13.38
C GLN A 38 -13.79 -33.33 -12.82
N PRO A 39 -15.00 -32.79 -13.05
CA PRO A 39 -16.16 -33.59 -12.79
C PRO A 39 -15.78 -34.88 -13.49
N ARG A 40 -15.62 -35.95 -12.70
CA ARG A 40 -15.59 -37.29 -13.25
C ARG A 40 -16.95 -37.37 -13.88
N THR A 41 -17.05 -36.86 -15.11
CA THR A 41 -17.98 -37.34 -16.10
C THR A 41 -17.70 -38.81 -15.98
N ALA A 42 -18.66 -39.50 -15.37
CA ALA A 42 -18.69 -40.93 -15.37
C ALA A 42 -18.63 -41.26 -16.86
N SER A 43 -17.42 -41.48 -17.36
CA SER A 43 -17.25 -42.26 -18.56
C SER A 43 -17.74 -43.62 -18.12
N ASN A 44 -19.05 -43.80 -18.31
CA ASN A 44 -19.65 -45.07 -18.56
C ASN A 44 -18.92 -45.63 -19.80
N HIS A 45 -17.67 -46.05 -19.60
CA HIS A 45 -17.05 -47.08 -20.40
C HIS A 45 -17.79 -48.37 -20.00
N LEU A 46 -19.03 -48.43 -20.47
CA LEU A 46 -19.77 -49.66 -20.66
C LEU A 46 -18.84 -50.58 -21.48
N PRO A 47 -18.52 -51.77 -20.98
CA PRO A 47 -17.90 -52.78 -21.83
C PRO A 47 -18.86 -53.10 -23.00
N PRO A 48 -18.37 -53.20 -24.24
CA PRO A 48 -19.20 -53.53 -25.38
C PRO A 48 -19.76 -54.94 -25.24
N GLY A 49 -21.10 -55.03 -25.28
CA GLY A 49 -21.97 -56.13 -25.69
C GLY A 49 -21.46 -57.57 -25.65
N GLY A 50 -22.20 -58.43 -24.95
CA GLY A 50 -22.15 -59.87 -25.17
C GLY A 50 -23.08 -60.69 -24.28
N PHE A 51 -24.24 -61.06 -24.85
CA PHE A 51 -25.08 -62.22 -24.51
C PHE A 51 -25.95 -62.19 -23.25
N LEU A 52 -27.26 -62.04 -23.49
CA LEU A 52 -28.32 -62.64 -22.68
C LEU A 52 -28.29 -64.18 -22.83
N PRO A 53 -28.60 -64.90 -21.75
CA PRO A 53 -29.66 -65.88 -21.83
C PRO A 53 -30.88 -65.43 -21.00
N ASP A 54 -32.03 -65.47 -21.67
CA ASP A 54 -33.36 -65.53 -21.05
C ASP A 54 -33.44 -66.73 -20.10
N ASP A 55 -33.80 -66.49 -18.83
CA ASP A 55 -34.43 -67.53 -18.02
C ASP A 55 -35.48 -66.93 -17.07
N PRO A 56 -36.77 -67.24 -17.25
CA PRO A 56 -37.83 -66.83 -16.33
C PRO A 56 -38.02 -67.88 -15.23
N SER A 57 -37.46 -67.62 -14.04
CA SER A 57 -37.78 -68.42 -12.84
C SER A 57 -38.59 -67.61 -11.82
N PRO A 58 -39.91 -67.88 -11.69
CA PRO A 58 -40.75 -67.36 -10.62
C PRO A 58 -40.67 -68.31 -9.41
N GLY A 59 -40.17 -67.83 -8.28
CA GLY A 59 -40.08 -68.68 -7.09
C GLY A 59 -39.66 -67.96 -5.83
N ARG A 60 -40.66 -67.72 -4.95
CA ARG A 60 -40.52 -67.49 -3.50
C ARG A 60 -39.31 -68.22 -2.91
N PHE A 61 -38.60 -67.61 -1.96
CA PHE A 61 -38.39 -68.15 -0.61
C PHE A 61 -37.74 -67.10 0.29
N VAL A 62 -38.45 -66.78 1.38
CA VAL A 62 -37.90 -66.14 2.57
C VAL A 62 -36.79 -67.04 3.12
N ARG A 63 -35.59 -66.48 3.30
CA ARG A 63 -34.64 -66.96 4.31
C ARG A 63 -34.08 -65.79 5.09
N ASP A 64 -34.62 -65.68 6.29
CA ASP A 64 -34.02 -65.03 7.44
C ASP A 64 -32.79 -65.85 7.83
N SER A 65 -31.59 -65.27 7.68
CA SER A 65 -30.36 -65.79 8.27
C SER A 65 -29.28 -64.70 8.24
N PRO A 66 -28.82 -64.20 9.40
CA PRO A 66 -27.68 -63.29 9.44
C PRO A 66 -26.38 -64.05 9.10
N PRO A 67 -25.53 -63.56 8.19
CA PRO A 67 -24.20 -64.13 8.00
C PRO A 67 -23.29 -63.76 9.18
N PRO A 68 -22.61 -64.74 9.80
CA PRO A 68 -21.59 -64.49 10.80
C PRO A 68 -20.24 -64.17 10.11
N GLY A 69 -19.61 -63.08 10.57
CA GLY A 69 -18.15 -62.92 10.62
C GLY A 69 -17.38 -63.07 9.31
N GLY A 70 -17.09 -61.94 8.67
CA GLY A 70 -16.09 -61.85 7.60
C GLY A 70 -15.36 -60.51 7.67
N PHE A 71 -14.11 -60.57 8.13
CA PHE A 71 -13.08 -59.52 8.18
C PHE A 71 -13.37 -58.26 7.35
N LEU A 72 -13.71 -57.17 8.04
CA LEU A 72 -13.49 -55.83 7.51
C LEU A 72 -11.98 -55.55 7.60
N PRO A 73 -11.29 -55.15 6.52
CA PRO A 73 -9.98 -54.53 6.67
C PRO A 73 -10.15 -53.36 7.65
N GLU A 74 -9.24 -53.26 8.61
CA GLU A 74 -9.10 -52.09 9.47
C GLU A 74 -8.97 -50.87 8.55
N THR A 75 -10.10 -50.21 8.33
CA THR A 75 -10.13 -48.88 7.77
C THR A 75 -9.43 -48.03 8.81
N PRO A 76 -8.34 -47.33 8.45
CA PRO A 76 -7.66 -46.46 9.40
C PRO A 76 -8.70 -45.51 9.98
N GLN A 77 -8.98 -45.71 11.27
CA GLN A 77 -9.86 -44.87 12.07
C GLN A 77 -9.16 -43.53 12.26
N HIS A 78 -9.20 -42.67 11.24
CA HIS A 78 -8.96 -41.24 11.38
C HIS A 78 -9.52 -40.41 10.22
N LEU A 79 -10.54 -40.89 9.51
CA LEU A 79 -11.37 -40.02 8.68
C LEU A 79 -12.51 -39.49 9.55
N GLY A 80 -12.13 -38.63 10.49
CA GLY A 80 -13.07 -37.71 11.10
C GLY A 80 -13.78 -36.97 9.97
N THR A 81 -15.09 -36.79 10.14
CA THR A 81 -15.89 -35.83 9.36
C THR A 81 -15.10 -34.53 9.21
N ASP A 82 -14.56 -34.38 8.02
CA ASP A 82 -13.77 -33.27 7.48
C ASP A 82 -14.67 -32.03 7.46
N ARG A 83 -14.98 -31.51 8.65
CA ARG A 83 -15.48 -30.15 8.84
C ARG A 83 -14.28 -29.28 8.51
N GLY A 84 -14.11 -29.00 7.21
CA GLY A 84 -12.97 -28.33 6.61
C GLY A 84 -12.22 -27.50 7.61
N GLU A 85 -11.11 -28.06 8.10
CA GLU A 85 -10.26 -27.40 9.08
C GLU A 85 -9.86 -26.06 8.46
N VAL A 86 -10.31 -24.99 9.09
CA VAL A 86 -10.00 -23.64 8.65
C VAL A 86 -8.48 -23.50 8.71
N PRO A 87 -7.80 -23.23 7.58
CA PRO A 87 -6.34 -23.15 7.56
C PRO A 87 -5.85 -22.20 8.64
N THR A 88 -5.00 -22.71 9.53
CA THR A 88 -4.46 -21.94 10.66
C THR A 88 -3.24 -21.13 10.28
N ASP A 89 -2.61 -21.41 9.14
CA ASP A 89 -1.32 -20.85 8.74
C ASP A 89 -1.33 -20.47 7.24
N ILE A 90 -0.61 -19.39 6.91
CA ILE A 90 -0.40 -18.91 5.54
C ILE A 90 1.09 -18.96 5.18
N PRO A 91 1.48 -19.53 4.02
CA PRO A 91 2.84 -19.44 3.52
C PRO A 91 3.28 -17.99 3.28
N LEU A 92 4.54 -17.65 3.60
CA LEU A 92 5.14 -16.33 3.38
C LEU A 92 4.98 -15.85 1.93
N SER A 93 5.05 -16.77 0.96
CA SER A 93 4.89 -16.45 -0.47
C SER A 93 3.51 -15.91 -0.84
N LEU A 94 2.49 -16.12 0.00
CA LEU A 94 1.13 -15.62 -0.24
C LEU A 94 0.81 -14.33 0.51
N ILE A 95 1.73 -13.87 1.37
CA ILE A 95 1.54 -12.63 2.14
C ILE A 95 1.40 -11.42 1.24
N PRO A 96 2.22 -11.22 0.19
CA PRO A 96 2.02 -10.11 -0.74
C PRO A 96 0.60 -10.08 -1.34
N VAL A 97 0.07 -11.25 -1.70
CA VAL A 97 -1.30 -11.37 -2.23
C VAL A 97 -2.35 -11.04 -1.16
N ALA A 98 -2.18 -11.52 0.07
CA ALA A 98 -3.09 -11.20 1.17
C ALA A 98 -3.07 -9.71 1.54
N LEU A 99 -1.89 -9.08 1.54
CA LEU A 99 -1.71 -7.64 1.75
C LEU A 99 -2.39 -6.83 0.65
N GLN A 100 -2.27 -7.28 -0.61
CA GLN A 100 -2.96 -6.65 -1.73
C GLN A 100 -4.49 -6.68 -1.55
N LEU A 101 -5.07 -7.78 -1.04
CA LEU A 101 -6.51 -7.86 -0.73
C LEU A 101 -6.93 -6.92 0.40
N LEU A 102 -6.01 -6.58 1.31
CA LEU A 102 -6.22 -5.55 2.32
C LEU A 102 -6.05 -4.13 1.79
N ASN A 103 -5.56 -3.97 0.56
CA ASN A 103 -5.11 -2.72 -0.04
C ASN A 103 -3.89 -2.12 0.67
N LEU A 104 -2.99 -2.98 1.14
CA LEU A 104 -1.66 -2.61 1.63
C LEU A 104 -0.64 -2.85 0.52
N GLN A 105 0.52 -2.18 0.60
CA GLN A 105 1.59 -2.38 -0.38
C GLN A 105 2.15 -3.81 -0.28
N PRO A 106 2.11 -4.60 -1.37
CA PRO A 106 2.53 -6.00 -1.34
C PRO A 106 4.07 -6.16 -1.29
N ASP A 107 4.81 -5.13 -1.70
CA ASP A 107 6.27 -5.11 -1.85
C ASP A 107 6.97 -4.26 -0.78
N ASP A 108 6.29 -3.97 0.34
CA ASP A 108 6.88 -3.22 1.46
C ASP A 108 7.86 -4.12 2.25
N ASP A 109 9.15 -3.90 2.05
CA ASP A 109 10.23 -4.68 2.68
C ASP A 109 10.18 -4.67 4.21
N ASP A 110 9.72 -3.58 4.83
CA ASP A 110 9.64 -3.45 6.30
C ASP A 110 8.49 -4.32 6.82
N VAL A 111 7.33 -4.25 6.17
CA VAL A 111 6.18 -5.10 6.50
C VAL A 111 6.50 -6.58 6.27
N LEU A 112 7.12 -6.92 5.14
CA LEU A 112 7.53 -8.29 4.83
C LEU A 112 8.56 -8.80 5.84
N SER A 113 9.49 -7.96 6.30
CA SER A 113 10.46 -8.30 7.35
C SER A 113 9.78 -8.63 8.68
N VAL A 114 8.73 -7.90 9.06
CA VAL A 114 7.91 -8.21 10.25
C VAL A 114 7.25 -9.58 10.10
N PHE A 115 6.71 -9.90 8.92
CA PHE A 115 6.13 -11.22 8.65
C PHE A 115 7.18 -12.35 8.64
N HIS A 116 8.37 -12.11 8.11
CA HIS A 116 9.49 -13.05 8.21
C HIS A 116 9.86 -13.33 9.68
N ASN A 117 9.90 -12.28 10.51
CA ASN A 117 10.16 -12.43 11.94
C ASN A 117 9.02 -13.17 12.64
N ALA A 118 7.76 -12.89 12.27
CA ALA A 118 6.59 -13.58 12.80
C ALA A 118 6.58 -15.07 12.42
N ALA A 119 6.91 -15.40 11.17
CA ALA A 119 7.05 -16.78 10.69
C ALA A 119 8.17 -17.54 11.43
N SER A 120 9.24 -16.83 11.79
CA SER A 120 10.34 -17.38 12.60
C SER A 120 9.93 -17.63 14.06
N GLY A 121 8.74 -17.17 14.46
CA GLY A 121 8.10 -17.49 15.73
C GLY A 121 8.44 -16.52 16.85
N TRP A 122 7.63 -15.45 17.01
CA TRP A 122 7.70 -14.58 18.19
C TRP A 122 7.28 -15.31 19.47
N ASN A 123 6.36 -16.26 19.35
CA ASN A 123 5.68 -16.88 20.49
C ASN A 123 5.98 -18.38 20.65
N ARG A 124 6.98 -18.90 19.93
CA ARG A 124 7.32 -20.32 19.97
C ARG A 124 8.49 -20.58 20.91
N HIS A 125 8.18 -20.81 22.19
CA HIS A 125 9.07 -21.54 23.11
C HIS A 125 9.13 -23.05 22.78
N SER A 126 8.76 -23.43 21.56
CA SER A 126 8.51 -24.81 21.18
C SER A 126 9.75 -25.37 20.51
N THR A 127 10.34 -26.36 21.18
CA THR A 127 11.43 -27.25 20.78
C THR A 127 11.09 -28.14 19.57
N SER A 128 10.48 -27.57 18.53
CA SER A 128 10.24 -28.27 17.26
C SER A 128 11.51 -28.22 16.43
N GLU A 129 12.21 -29.36 16.35
CA GLU A 129 13.48 -29.55 15.65
C GLU A 129 13.39 -29.44 14.11
N TYR A 130 12.20 -29.21 13.55
CA TYR A 130 12.00 -29.03 12.12
C TYR A 130 11.80 -27.55 11.79
N PRO A 131 12.67 -26.95 10.95
CA PRO A 131 12.48 -25.59 10.44
C PRO A 131 11.24 -25.57 9.55
N GLN A 132 10.11 -25.12 10.11
CA GLN A 132 8.94 -24.74 9.33
C GLN A 132 9.21 -23.37 8.72
N ASP A 133 10.15 -23.32 7.77
CA ASP A 133 10.59 -22.08 7.16
C ASP A 133 9.42 -21.48 6.37
N GLY A 134 8.85 -20.41 6.92
CA GLY A 134 7.97 -19.51 6.21
C GLY A 134 6.47 -19.78 6.30
N LEU A 135 5.97 -20.26 7.43
CA LEU A 135 4.53 -20.26 7.73
C LEU A 135 4.23 -19.17 8.77
N VAL A 136 3.28 -18.28 8.46
CA VAL A 136 2.76 -17.28 9.40
C VAL A 136 1.45 -17.78 9.96
N SER A 137 1.31 -17.81 11.28
CA SER A 137 0.06 -18.23 11.91
C SER A 137 -1.04 -17.18 11.67
N ARG A 138 -2.30 -17.61 11.62
CA ARG A 138 -3.46 -16.69 11.51
C ARG A 138 -3.46 -15.66 12.65
N ARG A 139 -2.96 -16.04 13.81
CA ARG A 139 -2.79 -15.17 14.97
C ARG A 139 -1.80 -14.04 14.66
N ASP A 140 -0.60 -14.40 14.23
CA ASP A 140 0.44 -13.42 13.89
C ASP A 140 0.02 -12.53 12.72
N TRP A 141 -0.67 -13.11 11.71
CA TRP A 141 -1.30 -12.34 10.63
C TRP A 141 -2.26 -11.28 11.16
N ARG A 142 -3.19 -11.66 12.03
CA ARG A 142 -4.15 -10.73 12.64
C ARG A 142 -3.46 -9.64 13.45
N ALA A 143 -2.44 -10.00 14.24
CA ALA A 143 -1.71 -9.05 15.07
C ALA A 143 -0.95 -8.02 14.22
N VAL A 144 -0.21 -8.46 13.19
CA VAL A 144 0.53 -7.55 12.29
C VAL A 144 -0.43 -6.67 11.49
N CYS A 145 -1.47 -7.24 10.90
CA CYS A 145 -2.46 -6.45 10.16
C CYS A 145 -3.23 -5.49 11.06
N ALA A 146 -3.47 -5.84 12.32
CA ALA A 146 -4.08 -4.92 13.28
C ALA A 146 -3.19 -3.73 13.56
N ALA A 147 -1.89 -3.95 13.79
CA ALA A 147 -0.94 -2.86 13.99
C ALA A 147 -0.83 -1.93 12.76
N LEU A 148 -0.91 -2.48 11.54
CA LEU A 148 -0.84 -1.69 10.30
C LEU A 148 -2.14 -0.93 9.99
N LEU A 149 -3.29 -1.50 10.34
CA LEU A 149 -4.60 -0.96 10.01
C LEU A 149 -5.22 -0.15 11.15
N ASP A 150 -4.61 -0.10 12.33
CA ASP A 150 -5.08 0.71 13.45
C ASP A 150 -4.89 2.20 13.13
N PRO A 151 -5.96 2.94 12.78
CA PRO A 151 -5.85 4.35 12.44
C PRO A 151 -5.70 5.22 13.70
N GLY A 152 -5.74 4.63 14.89
CA GLY A 152 -5.75 5.32 16.18
C GLY A 152 -4.37 5.64 16.76
N LEU A 153 -3.32 4.89 16.41
CA LEU A 153 -1.98 5.11 16.98
C LEU A 153 -1.16 6.19 16.26
N ALA A 154 -1.61 6.68 15.11
CA ALA A 154 -1.05 7.87 14.45
C ALA A 154 -1.72 9.18 14.89
N ARG A 155 -2.72 9.11 15.79
CA ARG A 155 -3.36 10.29 16.38
C ARG A 155 -2.77 10.54 17.75
N ASP A 156 -1.93 11.58 17.80
CA ASP A 156 -1.50 12.25 19.02
C ASP A 156 -0.69 11.34 19.96
N ASP A 157 0.61 11.26 19.72
CA ASP A 157 1.59 11.32 20.81
C ASP A 157 1.82 12.84 21.04
N PRO A 158 0.97 13.54 21.82
CA PRO A 158 1.23 14.90 22.19
C PRO A 158 2.36 14.85 23.20
N ASP A 159 3.55 15.31 22.81
CA ASP A 159 4.64 15.65 23.73
C ASP A 159 4.83 14.65 24.89
N MET A 160 5.62 13.60 24.64
CA MET A 160 6.48 13.01 25.67
C MET A 160 7.63 13.98 26.08
N ASP A 161 7.34 15.28 26.12
CA ASP A 161 8.10 16.30 26.81
C ASP A 161 7.33 16.66 28.09
N ASP A 162 7.97 16.45 29.23
CA ASP A 162 7.53 16.88 30.58
C ASP A 162 6.74 15.89 31.45
N ALA A 163 7.20 14.64 31.51
CA ALA A 163 7.15 13.90 32.78
C ALA A 163 8.36 14.28 33.65
N SER A 164 8.41 15.56 34.05
CA SER A 164 9.09 15.95 35.29
C SER A 164 8.59 15.07 36.42
N SER A 165 9.48 14.19 36.88
CA SER A 165 9.36 13.41 38.10
C SER A 165 8.84 14.28 39.26
N PRO A 166 7.62 14.07 39.78
CA PRO A 166 7.21 14.75 40.99
C PRO A 166 7.95 14.11 42.16
N SER A 167 9.02 14.78 42.58
CA SER A 167 9.59 14.64 43.91
C SER A 167 8.54 15.06 44.94
N ASP A 168 7.75 14.09 45.38
CA ASP A 168 6.89 14.20 46.54
C ASP A 168 7.75 14.12 47.81
N ALA A 169 8.04 15.27 48.42
CA ALA A 169 8.08 15.42 49.87
C ALA A 169 8.24 16.89 50.30
N LEU A 170 7.30 17.33 51.12
CA LEU A 170 7.31 18.48 52.07
C LEU A 170 6.63 19.78 51.60
N THR A 171 5.30 19.78 51.76
CA THR A 171 4.54 20.71 52.62
C THR A 171 5.15 22.10 52.89
N ALA A 172 4.55 23.14 52.30
CA ALA A 172 4.38 24.43 52.96
C ALA A 172 3.18 25.18 52.37
N ASP A 173 2.08 25.07 53.09
CA ASP A 173 0.91 25.92 53.12
C ASP A 173 1.29 27.41 53.07
N VAL A 174 0.93 28.13 52.00
CA VAL A 174 0.85 29.60 52.02
C VAL A 174 -0.37 30.06 51.23
N ASP A 175 -1.24 30.69 52.00
CA ASP A 175 -2.51 31.32 51.69
C ASP A 175 -2.42 32.57 50.80
N GLU A 176 -3.60 32.98 50.34
CA GLU A 176 -4.02 34.34 49.96
C GLU A 176 -3.52 35.01 48.66
N ALA A 177 -4.48 35.09 47.73
CA ALA A 177 -5.01 36.33 47.15
C ALA A 177 -4.02 37.34 46.51
N SER A 178 -4.08 37.44 45.17
CA SER A 178 -4.11 38.76 44.52
C SER A 178 -4.64 38.67 43.09
N ASP A 179 -5.85 39.21 42.97
CA ASP A 179 -6.35 39.98 41.85
C ASP A 179 -5.25 40.86 41.21
N SER A 180 -5.02 40.70 39.91
CA SER A 180 -4.50 41.78 39.08
C SER A 180 -4.74 41.42 37.61
N GLY A 181 -5.82 41.97 37.06
CA GLY A 181 -5.96 42.13 35.62
C GLY A 181 -4.73 42.81 35.02
N GLN A 182 -4.17 42.22 33.98
CA GLN A 182 -3.17 42.87 33.16
C GLN A 182 -3.60 42.76 31.69
N ASP A 183 -4.02 43.91 31.19
CA ASP A 183 -4.32 44.18 29.79
C ASP A 183 -3.08 43.87 28.94
N TYR A 184 -3.18 42.85 28.09
CA TYR A 184 -2.14 42.55 27.10
C TYR A 184 -2.14 43.65 26.04
N ARG A 185 -1.16 44.53 26.20
CA ARG A 185 -0.79 45.64 25.34
C ARG A 185 -0.36 45.09 23.96
N GLU A 186 -1.08 45.50 22.94
CA GLU A 186 -0.76 45.40 21.51
C GLU A 186 0.69 45.89 21.29
N SER A 187 1.61 44.95 21.02
CA SER A 187 2.99 45.27 20.64
C SER A 187 3.08 45.24 19.12
N ASP A 188 2.96 46.43 18.55
CA ASP A 188 3.26 46.78 17.17
C ASP A 188 4.78 46.59 16.95
N SER A 189 5.20 45.40 16.49
CA SER A 189 6.60 45.12 16.17
C SER A 189 6.87 45.51 14.72
N ASN A 190 7.23 46.79 14.53
CA ASN A 190 8.02 47.27 13.41
C ASN A 190 9.31 46.43 13.31
N MET A 191 9.42 45.60 12.26
CA MET A 191 10.70 45.04 11.81
C MET A 191 11.05 45.65 10.46
N ASP A 192 11.59 46.87 10.54
CA ASP A 192 12.61 47.38 9.62
C ASP A 192 13.95 47.06 10.29
N ASP A 193 14.71 46.10 9.75
CA ASP A 193 16.17 46.19 9.80
C ASP A 193 16.78 45.45 8.61
N ASP A 194 17.21 46.26 7.65
CA ASP A 194 18.29 45.98 6.71
C ASP A 194 19.49 45.38 7.44
N GLN A 195 19.87 44.14 7.13
CA GLN A 195 21.25 43.71 7.30
C GLN A 195 21.70 42.78 6.17
N ASN A 196 22.21 43.47 5.16
CA ASN A 196 23.24 43.03 4.23
C ASN A 196 24.34 42.23 4.97
N SER A 197 24.36 40.91 4.80
CA SER A 197 25.50 40.07 5.17
C SER A 197 25.94 39.26 3.94
N ASP A 198 26.82 39.92 3.21
CA ASP A 198 27.77 39.35 2.26
C ASP A 198 28.77 38.54 3.09
N ASP A 199 28.51 37.23 3.27
CA ASP A 199 29.48 36.31 3.88
C ASP A 199 30.05 35.39 2.81
N ASP A 200 31.30 35.70 2.53
CA ASP A 200 32.22 35.15 1.55
C ASP A 200 32.95 33.95 2.20
N SER A 201 32.58 32.73 1.82
CA SER A 201 33.34 31.54 2.20
C SER A 201 33.69 30.68 0.98
N ASP A 202 34.81 31.05 0.35
CA ASP A 202 35.62 30.26 -0.57
C ASP A 202 35.99 28.88 0.03
N TYR A 203 35.46 27.81 -0.55
CA TYR A 203 36.11 26.49 -0.54
C TYR A 203 36.57 26.15 -1.96
N HIS A 204 37.86 26.36 -2.21
CA HIS A 204 38.57 25.82 -3.36
C HIS A 204 38.68 24.29 -3.23
N GLU A 205 38.42 23.54 -4.30
CA GLU A 205 39.34 22.51 -4.85
C GLU A 205 38.72 21.82 -6.08
N GLY A 206 39.35 21.97 -7.25
CA GLY A 206 39.03 21.17 -8.44
C GLY A 206 39.06 21.94 -9.74
N GLY A 207 40.26 22.20 -10.26
CA GLY A 207 40.46 22.99 -11.47
C GLY A 207 39.89 22.38 -12.76
N PHE A 208 39.37 23.25 -13.61
CA PHE A 208 39.57 23.13 -15.06
C PHE A 208 39.65 24.53 -15.68
N ILE A 209 40.80 24.81 -16.29
CA ILE A 209 41.15 26.08 -16.91
C ILE A 209 40.25 26.31 -18.12
N GLN A 210 39.47 27.40 -18.13
CA GLN A 210 38.99 28.01 -19.37
C GLN A 210 39.27 29.51 -19.37
N SER A 211 40.31 29.86 -20.14
CA SER A 211 40.76 31.21 -20.40
C SER A 211 39.69 32.01 -21.14
N LYS A 212 39.23 33.10 -20.52
CA LYS A 212 38.51 34.18 -21.22
C LYS A 212 39.44 34.88 -22.22
N ARG A 213 38.92 35.21 -23.39
CA ARG A 213 39.38 36.35 -24.20
C ARG A 213 38.23 37.34 -24.40
N PRO A 214 38.51 38.65 -24.51
CA PRO A 214 37.54 39.71 -24.32
C PRO A 214 36.81 40.10 -25.61
N ALA A 215 35.77 40.91 -25.39
CA ALA A 215 34.83 41.48 -26.35
C ALA A 215 35.49 42.21 -27.55
N GLY A 216 34.82 42.10 -28.69
CA GLY A 216 35.05 42.91 -29.88
C GLY A 216 33.75 43.07 -30.66
N GLU A 217 33.27 44.29 -30.69
CA GLU A 217 32.17 44.84 -31.48
C GLU A 217 32.54 44.87 -32.98
N ALA A 218 31.70 44.30 -33.87
CA ALA A 218 31.61 44.69 -35.29
C ALA A 218 30.42 44.04 -36.03
N THR A 219 29.55 44.94 -36.49
CA THR A 219 28.75 44.96 -37.72
C THR A 219 28.84 43.82 -38.77
N SER A 220 27.66 43.25 -39.04
CA SER A 220 27.04 43.03 -40.37
C SER A 220 27.60 42.02 -41.41
N LYS A 221 26.63 41.37 -42.06
CA LYS A 221 26.59 40.76 -43.41
C LYS A 221 26.97 39.27 -43.57
N THR A 222 25.92 38.50 -43.88
CA THR A 222 25.80 37.49 -44.95
C THR A 222 27.03 36.65 -45.31
N VAL A 223 26.89 35.32 -45.26
CA VAL A 223 26.99 34.40 -46.43
C VAL A 223 26.97 32.95 -45.93
N SER A 224 26.17 32.16 -46.63
CA SER A 224 26.09 30.69 -46.64
C SER A 224 27.41 29.92 -46.49
N LYS A 225 27.40 28.79 -45.77
CA LYS A 225 27.64 27.42 -46.32
C LYS A 225 27.80 26.37 -45.22
N THR A 226 26.96 25.34 -45.33
CA THR A 226 27.25 23.90 -45.18
C THR A 226 28.37 23.50 -44.20
N SER A 227 27.98 23.00 -43.03
CA SER A 227 28.85 22.21 -42.15
C SER A 227 28.17 20.88 -41.84
N ARG A 228 28.91 19.81 -42.10
CA ARG A 228 28.53 18.41 -42.01
C ARG A 228 28.13 18.06 -40.57
N GLY A 229 26.87 17.70 -40.38
CA GLY A 229 26.33 17.14 -39.14
C GLY A 229 27.05 15.84 -38.81
N ARG A 230 27.98 15.92 -37.87
CA ARG A 230 28.55 14.77 -37.17
C ARG A 230 27.45 14.28 -36.24
N GLY A 231 26.76 13.23 -36.66
CA GLY A 231 25.67 12.59 -35.94
C GLY A 231 26.07 12.30 -34.50
N ARG A 232 25.58 13.13 -33.58
CA ARG A 232 25.31 12.68 -32.23
C ARG A 232 24.18 11.68 -32.39
N LYS A 233 24.48 10.43 -32.10
CA LYS A 233 23.47 9.40 -31.87
C LYS A 233 22.56 9.97 -30.79
N ALA A 234 21.44 10.52 -31.20
CA ALA A 234 20.25 10.51 -30.37
C ALA A 234 20.13 9.05 -29.93
N SER A 235 20.24 8.82 -28.64
CA SER A 235 19.61 7.67 -28.03
C SER A 235 18.14 7.80 -28.40
N THR A 236 17.79 7.21 -29.54
CA THR A 236 16.48 6.65 -29.77
C THR A 236 16.19 5.89 -28.50
N ILE A 237 15.41 6.52 -27.62
CA ILE A 237 14.61 5.80 -26.66
C ILE A 237 13.84 4.84 -27.56
N SER A 238 14.35 3.61 -27.67
CA SER A 238 13.54 2.52 -28.17
C SER A 238 12.34 2.57 -27.24
N SER A 239 11.22 3.04 -27.75
CA SER A 239 9.91 2.59 -27.34
C SER A 239 9.94 1.08 -27.50
N GLU A 240 10.54 0.41 -26.52
CA GLU A 240 10.22 -0.95 -26.19
C GLU A 240 8.76 -0.88 -25.79
N ASN A 241 7.94 -1.13 -26.80
CA ASN A 241 6.54 -1.48 -26.75
C ASN A 241 6.41 -2.85 -26.04
N GLY A 242 7.06 -2.98 -24.89
CA GLY A 242 6.64 -3.87 -23.84
C GLY A 242 5.37 -3.24 -23.33
N SER A 243 4.26 -3.95 -23.49
CA SER A 243 3.10 -3.78 -22.66
C SER A 243 3.55 -4.02 -21.21
N GLU A 244 4.23 -3.05 -20.59
CA GLU A 244 3.99 -2.74 -19.20
C GLU A 244 2.49 -2.52 -19.19
N ALA A 245 1.76 -3.55 -18.78
CA ALA A 245 0.35 -3.41 -18.49
C ALA A 245 0.28 -2.19 -17.60
N GLU A 246 -0.21 -1.07 -18.13
CA GLU A 246 -0.44 0.16 -17.38
C GLU A 246 -1.07 -0.33 -16.10
N THR A 247 -0.31 -0.31 -15.00
CA THR A 247 -0.73 -0.89 -13.73
C THR A 247 -1.81 0.03 -13.26
N GLY A 248 -3.01 -0.19 -13.79
CA GLY A 248 -4.11 0.73 -13.66
C GLY A 248 -4.32 0.91 -12.17
N LEU A 249 -4.38 2.17 -11.75
CA LEU A 249 -4.60 2.50 -10.35
C LEU A 249 -5.70 1.61 -9.77
N SER A 250 -5.42 1.01 -8.63
CA SER A 250 -6.40 0.23 -7.88
C SER A 250 -7.63 1.11 -7.62
N GLY A 251 -8.81 0.49 -7.45
CA GLY A 251 -10.03 1.25 -7.19
C GLY A 251 -9.91 2.18 -5.97
N GLN A 252 -9.07 1.82 -4.99
CA GLN A 252 -8.78 2.66 -3.84
C GLN A 252 -7.82 3.81 -4.18
N GLN A 253 -6.72 3.55 -4.88
CA GLN A 253 -5.80 4.60 -5.30
C GLN A 253 -6.51 5.64 -6.17
N LYS A 254 -7.45 5.22 -7.04
CA LYS A 254 -8.31 6.15 -7.79
C LYS A 254 -9.18 7.01 -6.89
N LYS A 255 -9.75 6.42 -5.83
CA LYS A 255 -10.55 7.15 -4.85
C LYS A 255 -9.70 8.16 -4.07
N GLU A 256 -8.49 7.79 -3.69
CA GLU A 256 -7.53 8.66 -3.00
C GLU A 256 -7.02 9.78 -3.92
N CYS A 257 -6.68 9.46 -5.17
CA CYS A 257 -6.36 10.46 -6.19
C CYS A 257 -7.52 11.44 -6.40
N ARG A 258 -8.76 10.95 -6.49
CA ARG A 258 -9.95 11.81 -6.60
C ARG A 258 -10.14 12.68 -5.36
N ALA A 259 -9.91 12.15 -4.16
CA ALA A 259 -10.00 12.91 -2.91
C ALA A 259 -8.92 14.00 -2.82
N ALA A 260 -7.68 13.69 -3.19
CA ALA A 260 -6.60 14.66 -3.26
C ALA A 260 -6.85 15.72 -4.34
N PHE A 261 -7.35 15.32 -5.51
CA PHE A 261 -7.76 16.23 -6.57
C PHE A 261 -8.87 17.19 -6.12
N ALA A 262 -9.81 16.72 -5.30
CA ALA A 262 -10.88 17.54 -4.72
C ALA A 262 -10.35 18.66 -3.81
N LEU A 263 -9.19 18.48 -3.16
CA LEU A 263 -8.59 19.53 -2.31
C LEU A 263 -8.22 20.79 -3.10
N PHE A 264 -7.97 20.66 -4.40
CA PHE A 264 -7.76 21.80 -5.27
C PHE A 264 -9.05 22.56 -5.60
N PHE A 265 -10.24 22.04 -5.29
CA PHE A 265 -11.52 22.67 -5.67
C PHE A 265 -12.51 22.74 -4.48
N PRO A 266 -12.26 23.59 -3.47
CA PRO A 266 -13.10 23.65 -2.28
C PRO A 266 -14.57 24.03 -2.57
N ASP A 267 -14.82 24.73 -3.68
CA ASP A 267 -16.16 25.17 -4.07
C ASP A 267 -16.87 24.22 -5.05
N ALA A 268 -16.18 23.19 -5.55
CA ALA A 268 -16.72 22.28 -6.56
C ALA A 268 -17.29 21.00 -5.91
N PRO A 269 -18.52 20.58 -6.25
CA PRO A 269 -19.03 19.30 -5.79
C PRO A 269 -18.33 18.12 -6.50
N ASP A 270 -18.25 16.97 -5.81
CA ASP A 270 -17.59 15.74 -6.28
C ASP A 270 -18.03 15.26 -7.68
N GLU A 271 -19.28 15.53 -8.05
CA GLU A 271 -19.87 15.17 -9.35
C GLU A 271 -19.26 15.97 -10.52
N THR A 272 -18.67 17.13 -10.24
CA THR A 272 -18.08 18.02 -11.26
C THR A 272 -16.58 17.87 -11.39
N LEU A 273 -15.94 17.11 -10.48
CA LEU A 273 -14.48 16.94 -10.46
C LEU A 273 -13.95 16.31 -11.75
N ASP A 274 -14.69 15.40 -12.38
CA ASP A 274 -14.27 14.76 -13.64
C ASP A 274 -14.11 15.75 -14.80
N LYS A 275 -14.73 16.93 -14.70
CA LYS A 275 -14.63 18.02 -15.69
C LYS A 275 -13.75 19.18 -15.21
N ALA A 276 -13.41 19.22 -13.93
CA ALA A 276 -12.55 20.23 -13.36
C ALA A 276 -11.11 20.02 -13.84
N ARG A 277 -10.34 21.10 -13.92
CA ARG A 277 -8.93 21.07 -14.35
C ARG A 277 -8.14 21.98 -13.44
N ILE A 278 -7.02 21.48 -12.91
CA ILE A 278 -6.12 22.26 -12.06
C ILE A 278 -5.42 23.27 -12.96
N ARG A 279 -5.59 24.56 -12.64
CA ARG A 279 -4.96 25.68 -13.33
C ARG A 279 -3.95 26.36 -12.42
N ILE A 280 -3.20 27.29 -12.99
CA ILE A 280 -2.22 28.12 -12.27
C ILE A 280 -2.83 28.72 -11.00
N LYS A 281 -4.06 29.24 -11.06
CA LYS A 281 -4.75 29.85 -9.91
C LYS A 281 -4.95 28.88 -8.74
N ASP A 282 -5.19 27.60 -9.04
CA ASP A 282 -5.44 26.58 -8.03
C ASP A 282 -4.14 26.16 -7.36
N VAL A 283 -3.06 26.00 -8.13
CA VAL A 283 -1.71 25.74 -7.61
C VAL A 283 -1.22 26.91 -6.76
N THR A 284 -1.38 28.15 -7.22
CA THR A 284 -1.01 29.35 -6.44
C THR A 284 -1.79 29.43 -5.12
N ARG A 285 -3.07 29.07 -5.13
CA ARG A 285 -3.88 29.02 -3.90
C ARG A 285 -3.36 27.95 -2.93
N ALA A 286 -3.08 26.75 -3.43
CA ALA A 286 -2.53 25.67 -2.61
C ALA A 286 -1.15 26.04 -2.03
N ALA A 287 -0.24 26.60 -2.84
CA ALA A 287 1.08 27.07 -2.42
C ALA A 287 0.99 28.13 -1.31
N ALA A 288 0.04 29.07 -1.42
CA ALA A 288 -0.20 30.09 -0.39
C ALA A 288 -0.65 29.48 0.95
N LEU A 289 -1.44 28.40 0.92
CA LEU A 289 -1.89 27.70 2.15
C LEU A 289 -0.72 27.00 2.86
N ILE A 290 0.20 26.40 2.12
CA ILE A 290 1.41 25.76 2.66
C ILE A 290 2.57 26.74 2.91
N LYS A 291 2.36 28.04 2.66
CA LYS A 291 3.35 29.13 2.78
C LYS A 291 4.58 28.95 1.88
N GLU A 292 4.42 28.26 0.75
CA GLU A 292 5.47 28.08 -0.25
C GLU A 292 5.36 29.15 -1.34
N LYS A 293 6.50 29.71 -1.76
CA LYS A 293 6.57 30.72 -2.82
C LYS A 293 6.99 30.04 -4.13
N LEU A 294 6.02 29.74 -4.98
CA LEU A 294 6.25 29.27 -6.35
C LEU A 294 6.10 30.44 -7.33
N SER A 295 7.06 30.59 -8.23
CA SER A 295 6.96 31.54 -9.33
C SER A 295 5.94 31.06 -10.37
N ALA A 296 5.39 32.01 -11.14
CA ALA A 296 4.43 31.66 -12.19
C ALA A 296 5.05 30.77 -13.29
N GLU A 297 6.35 30.91 -13.55
CA GLU A 297 7.09 30.11 -14.53
C GLU A 297 7.21 28.65 -14.05
N GLU A 298 7.59 28.43 -12.78
CA GLU A 298 7.66 27.08 -12.18
C GLU A 298 6.30 26.38 -12.21
N ILE A 299 5.21 27.08 -11.88
CA ILE A 299 3.86 26.49 -11.91
C ILE A 299 3.49 26.07 -13.34
N VAL A 300 3.84 26.87 -14.34
CA VAL A 300 3.59 26.53 -15.75
C VAL A 300 4.41 25.31 -16.16
N ASP A 301 5.68 25.24 -15.77
CA ASP A 301 6.56 24.11 -16.07
C ASP A 301 6.05 22.81 -15.40
N MET A 302 5.59 22.90 -14.15
CA MET A 302 4.97 21.77 -13.44
C MET A 302 3.69 21.28 -14.14
N LEU A 303 2.80 22.20 -14.53
CA LEU A 303 1.56 21.82 -15.22
C LEU A 303 1.86 21.28 -16.62
N GLU A 304 2.86 21.82 -17.33
CA GLU A 304 3.26 21.35 -18.66
C GLU A 304 3.89 19.95 -18.63
N ALA A 305 4.61 19.59 -17.56
CA ALA A 305 5.21 18.27 -17.41
C ALA A 305 4.18 17.12 -17.38
N PHE A 306 2.97 17.38 -16.86
CA PHE A 306 1.96 16.34 -16.66
C PHE A 306 0.66 16.56 -17.46
N SER A 307 0.45 17.74 -18.04
CA SER A 307 -0.74 18.06 -18.83
C SER A 307 -0.74 17.36 -20.19
N SER A 308 -1.81 16.63 -20.49
CA SER A 308 -2.11 16.17 -21.85
C SER A 308 -2.82 17.23 -22.69
N SER A 309 -3.32 18.31 -22.06
CA SER A 309 -4.12 19.35 -22.72
C SER A 309 -3.27 20.53 -23.21
N PRO A 310 -3.66 21.18 -24.33
CA PRO A 310 -2.91 22.28 -24.92
C PRO A 310 -2.98 23.57 -24.10
N ASP A 311 -3.92 23.66 -23.15
CA ASP A 311 -4.12 24.82 -22.28
C ASP A 311 -3.27 24.77 -21.00
N LYS A 312 -2.37 23.78 -20.90
CA LYS A 312 -1.47 23.57 -19.75
C LYS A 312 -2.23 23.47 -18.43
N SER A 313 -3.34 22.73 -18.43
CA SER A 313 -4.12 22.43 -17.24
C SER A 313 -4.16 20.93 -17.02
N VAL A 314 -4.18 20.50 -15.76
CA VAL A 314 -4.10 19.07 -15.40
C VAL A 314 -5.51 18.59 -15.04
N GLY A 315 -6.06 17.67 -15.83
CA GLY A 315 -7.33 17.00 -15.53
C GLY A 315 -7.17 15.85 -14.53
N LEU A 316 -8.27 15.20 -14.13
CA LEU A 316 -8.20 14.08 -13.18
C LEU A 316 -7.31 12.93 -13.69
N GLU A 317 -7.43 12.56 -14.98
CA GLU A 317 -6.59 11.50 -15.57
C GLU A 317 -5.10 11.89 -15.61
N ASP A 318 -4.80 13.16 -15.89
CA ASP A 318 -3.43 13.68 -15.88
C ASP A 318 -2.86 13.64 -14.44
N PHE A 319 -3.69 13.99 -13.46
CA PHE A 319 -3.35 13.96 -12.04
C PHE A 319 -3.13 12.52 -11.55
N GLU A 320 -3.98 11.57 -11.93
CA GLU A 320 -3.80 10.14 -11.64
C GLU A 320 -2.44 9.63 -12.16
N ARG A 321 -2.08 9.96 -13.40
CA ARG A 321 -0.76 9.59 -13.97
C ARG A 321 0.39 10.27 -13.24
N MET A 322 0.23 11.53 -12.86
CA MET A 322 1.22 12.26 -12.07
C MET A 322 1.46 11.55 -10.73
N MET A 323 0.38 11.17 -10.03
CA MET A 323 0.44 10.48 -8.75
C MET A 323 1.13 9.11 -8.81
N VAL A 324 0.94 8.36 -9.91
CA VAL A 324 1.70 7.12 -10.19
C VAL A 324 3.17 7.41 -10.46
N ALA A 325 3.45 8.40 -11.32
CA ALA A 325 4.81 8.75 -11.71
C ALA A 325 5.66 9.21 -10.52
N THR A 326 5.05 9.88 -9.53
CA THR A 326 5.69 10.33 -8.29
C THR A 326 5.66 9.29 -7.17
N LYS A 327 5.06 8.11 -7.40
CA LYS A 327 4.86 7.05 -6.39
C LYS A 327 4.18 7.54 -5.11
N MET A 328 3.20 8.44 -5.25
CA MET A 328 2.44 8.98 -4.12
C MET A 328 1.16 8.19 -3.79
N VAL A 329 0.93 7.08 -4.49
CA VAL A 329 -0.18 6.13 -4.32
C VAL A 329 0.27 4.74 -4.73
#